data_AF-A0A929SNB5-F1
#
_entry.id   AF-A0A929SNB5-F1
#
_cell.length_a   1.000
_cell.length_b   1.000
_cell.length_c   1.000
_cell.angle_alpha   90.00
_cell.angle_beta   90.00
_cell.angle_gamma   90.00
#
_symmetry.space_group_name_H-M   'P 1'
#
loop_
_entity.id
_entity.type
_entity.pdbx_description
1 polymer ?
#
loop_
_entity_poly.entity_id
_entity_poly.type
_entity_poly.pdbx_seq_one_letter_code
_entity_poly.pdbx_strand_id
1 'polypeptide(L)' 'FKGDLARAAAVYEGIDAILPEDIAQIVLSCLAMPHRVNINVVEAMATQQSWAGLFIEKG' A
#
# COMPACT_ATOMS: atom_id res chain seq x y z
N PHE A 1 12.08 -6.12 -10.65
CA PHE A 1 12.35 -5.86 -12.09
C PHE A 1 13.82 -5.99 -12.51
N LYS A 2 14.75 -6.58 -11.72
CA LYS A 2 16.19 -6.75 -12.09
C LYS A 2 16.90 -5.48 -12.65
N GLY A 3 16.52 -4.29 -12.17
CA GLY A 3 17.03 -3.01 -12.67
C GLY A 3 16.29 -2.44 -13.90
N ASP A 4 15.31 -3.17 -14.44
CA ASP A 4 14.42 -2.69 -15.51
C ASP A 4 13.38 -1.72 -14.93
N LEU A 5 13.71 -0.43 -15.01
CA LEU A 5 12.86 0.66 -14.53
C LEU A 5 11.57 0.80 -15.34
N ALA A 6 11.60 0.51 -16.64
CA ALA A 6 10.42 0.62 -17.50
C ALA A 6 9.37 -0.43 -17.10
N ARG A 7 9.82 -1.67 -16.89
CA ARG A 7 8.93 -2.74 -16.44
C ARG A 7 8.42 -2.51 -15.02
N ALA A 8 9.18 -1.81 -14.17
CA ALA A 8 8.75 -1.39 -12.84
C ALA A 8 7.63 -0.34 -12.92
N ALA A 9 7.80 0.67 -13.77
CA ALA A 9 6.82 1.72 -13.98
C ALA A 9 5.50 1.18 -14.55
N ALA A 10 5.57 0.21 -15.47
CA ALA A 10 4.39 -0.38 -16.12
C ALA A 10 3.39 -1.03 -15.15
N VAL A 11 3.81 -1.47 -13.96
CA VAL A 11 2.90 -2.07 -12.97
C VAL A 11 2.02 -1.04 -12.26
N TYR A 12 2.43 0.23 -12.26
CA TYR A 12 1.70 1.34 -11.64
C TYR A 12 1.05 2.27 -12.68
N GLU A 13 1.15 1.94 -13.97
CA GLU A 13 0.61 2.77 -15.04
C GLU A 13 -0.92 2.85 -14.95
N GLY A 14 -1.45 4.08 -14.88
CA GLY A 14 -2.88 4.34 -14.74
C GLY A 14 -3.47 4.01 -13.36
N ILE A 15 -2.63 3.71 -12.36
CA ILE A 15 -3.06 3.41 -10.99
C ILE A 15 -2.69 4.59 -10.09
N ASP A 16 -3.67 5.04 -9.30
CA ASP A 16 -3.49 5.94 -8.18
C ASP A 16 -2.98 5.14 -6.97
N ALA A 17 -1.69 4.82 -7.00
CA ALA A 17 -1.03 4.01 -5.99
C ALA A 17 -0.69 4.84 -4.74
N ILE A 18 -0.54 4.16 -3.60
CA ILE A 18 0.02 4.79 -2.40
C ILE A 18 1.41 5.33 -2.71
N LEU A 19 1.63 6.59 -2.35
CA LEU A 19 2.90 7.29 -2.49
C LEU A 19 3.69 7.33 -1.17
N PRO A 20 5.00 7.60 -1.21
CA PRO A 20 5.81 7.76 0.00
C PRO A 20 5.25 8.80 0.98
N GLU A 21 4.64 9.87 0.46
CA GLU A 21 4.04 10.95 1.24
C GLU A 21 2.82 10.49 2.03
N ASP A 22 2.02 9.56 1.48
CA ASP A 22 0.85 9.00 2.16
C ASP A 22 1.27 8.19 3.39
N ILE A 23 2.35 7.40 3.25
CA ILE A 23 2.93 6.64 4.37
C ILE A 23 3.49 7.60 5.43
N ALA A 24 4.18 8.66 5.02
CA ALA A 24 4.68 9.66 5.95
C ALA A 24 3.52 10.32 6.74
N GLN A 25 2.41 10.62 6.07
CA GLN A 25 1.22 11.18 6.71
C GLN A 25 0.57 10.20 7.69
N ILE A 26 0.51 8.90 7.36
CA ILE A 26 0.04 7.86 8.29
C ILE A 26 0.92 7.83 9.55
N VAL A 27 2.25 7.81 9.39
CA VAL A 27 3.20 7.81 10.51
C VAL A 27 3.02 9.04 11.40
N LEU A 28 2.94 10.23 10.79
CA LEU A 28 2.70 11.48 11.54
C LEU A 28 1.40 11.44 12.34
N SER A 29 0.35 10.85 11.77
CA SER A 29 -0.95 10.71 12.43
C SER A 29 -0.86 9.77 13.63
N CYS A 30 -0.13 8.65 13.50
CA CYS A 30 0.14 7.75 14.61
C CYS A 30 0.91 8.42 15.74
N LEU A 31 1.91 9.25 15.41
CA LEU A 31 2.72 9.99 16.39
C LEU A 31 1.95 11.11 17.10
N ALA A 32 0.96 11.71 16.43
CA ALA A 32 0.15 12.79 16.97
C ALA A 32 -0.94 12.33 17.97
N MET A 33 -1.06 11.02 18.21
CA MET A 33 -2.09 10.48 19.09
C MET A 33 -1.87 10.90 20.56
N PRO A 34 -2.95 11.05 21.36
CA PRO A 34 -2.82 11.31 22.79
C PRO A 34 -2.04 10.19 23.48
N HIS A 35 -1.28 10.51 24.53
CA HIS A 35 -0.42 9.56 25.29
C HIS A 35 -1.12 8.27 25.75
N ARG A 36 -2.45 8.30 25.94
CA ARG A 36 -3.25 7.13 26.35
C ARG A 36 -3.61 6.18 25.21
N VAL A 37 -3.27 6.50 23.97
CA VAL A 37 -3.63 5.73 22.78
C VAL A 37 -2.42 4.97 22.28
N ASN A 38 -2.60 3.67 22.04
CA ASN A 38 -1.60 2.81 21.41
C ASN A 38 -2.21 2.18 20.15
N ILE A 39 -1.55 2.36 19.00
CA ILE A 39 -1.97 1.75 17.74
C ILE A 39 -1.17 0.45 17.55
N ASN A 40 -1.87 -0.68 17.50
CA ASN A 40 -1.23 -1.98 17.37
C ASN A 40 -0.81 -2.29 15.93
N VAL A 41 -1.71 -2.01 14.97
CA VAL A 41 -1.50 -2.29 13.54
C VAL A 41 -2.26 -1.24 12.72
N VAL A 42 -1.64 -0.79 11.63
CA VAL A 42 -2.30 -0.04 10.55
C VAL A 42 -2.05 -0.81 9.26
N GLU A 43 -3.12 -1.23 8.59
CA GLU A 43 -3.09 -1.77 7.23
C GLU A 43 -3.70 -0.73 6.30
N ALA A 44 -2.98 -0.38 5.24
CA ALA A 44 -3.40 0.60 4.25
C ALA A 44 -3.17 0.04 2.84
N MET A 45 -4.13 0.28 1.96
CA MET A 45 -4.10 -0.12 0.55
C MET A 45 -4.59 1.06 -0.30
N ALA A 46 -4.10 1.16 -1.54
CA ALA A 46 -4.71 2.08 -2.50
C ALA A 46 -6.18 1.67 -2.72
N THR A 47 -7.07 2.62 -3.00
CA THR A 47 -8.50 2.33 -3.20
C THR A 47 -8.75 1.37 -4.36
N GLN A 48 -7.84 1.35 -5.33
CA GLN A 48 -7.85 0.45 -6.49
C GLN A 48 -7.26 -0.94 -6.18
N GLN A 49 -6.71 -1.17 -4.99
CA GLN A 49 -6.16 -2.46 -4.56
C GLN A 49 -7.20 -3.23 -3.72
N SER A 50 -7.33 -4.53 -3.99
CA SER A 50 -8.18 -5.44 -3.22
C SER A 50 -7.60 -6.86 -3.18
N TRP A 51 -8.22 -7.75 -2.40
CA TRP A 51 -7.85 -9.16 -2.37
C TRP A 51 -8.30 -9.88 -3.65
N ALA A 52 -7.39 -10.63 -4.28
CA ALA A 52 -7.65 -11.32 -5.54
C ALA A 52 -8.56 -12.57 -5.43
N GLY A 53 -8.90 -13.01 -4.22
CA GLY A 53 -9.65 -14.25 -3.98
C GLY A 53 -8.81 -15.52 -4.12
N LEU A 54 -9.46 -16.68 -4.17
CA LEU A 54 -8.80 -17.98 -4.31
C LEU A 54 -8.56 -18.32 -5.79
N PHE A 55 -7.33 -18.68 -6.13
CA PHE A 55 -7.02 -19.26 -7.43
C PHE A 55 -7.29 -20.78 -7.41
N ILE A 56 -8.03 -21.29 -8.41
CA ILE A 56 -8.31 -22.72 -8.58
C ILE A 56 -7.76 -23.16 -9.94
N GLU A 57 -6.78 -24.06 -9.93
CA GLU A 57 -6.27 -24.70 -11.14
C GLU A 57 -7.29 -25.73 -11.65
N LYS A 58 -7.66 -25.62 -12.92
CA LYS A 58 -8.46 -26.64 -13.62
C LYS A 58 -7.50 -27.44 -14.48
N GLY A 59 -7.33 -28.72 -14.15
CA GLY A 59 -6.58 -29.68 -14.97
C GLY A 59 -7.26 -29.99 -16.29
#